data_AF-A0A9D8JB04-F1
#
_entry.id   AF-A0A9D8JB04-F1
#
_cell.length_a   1.000
_cell.length_b   1.000
_cell.length_c   1.000
_cell.angle_alpha   90.00
_cell.angle_beta   90.00
_cell.angle_gamma   90.00
#
_symmetry.space_group_name_H-M   'P 1'
#
loop_
_entity.id
_entity.type
_entity.pdbx_description
1 polymer ?
#
loop_
_entity_poly.entity_id
_entity_poly.type
_entity_poly.pdbx_seq_one_letter_code
_entity_poly.pdbx_strand_id
1 'polypeptide(L)' 'MKNFKAPRKALTGLDAETVAGLIVASTDIALIVDRRGIIRDLAVPNPELLDELAGDWVGKSFIDTVT' A
#
# COMPACT_ATOMS: atom_id res chain seq x y z
N MET A 1 -19.36 -8.59 3.51
CA MET A 1 -17.92 -8.77 3.20
C MET A 1 -17.62 -10.26 3.07
N LYS A 2 -16.92 -10.68 2.02
CA LYS A 2 -16.51 -12.08 1.81
C LYS A 2 -15.03 -12.22 2.17
N ASN A 3 -14.73 -13.06 3.15
CA ASN A 3 -13.36 -13.31 3.60
C ASN A 3 -12.73 -14.50 2.88
N PHE A 4 -11.40 -14.64 2.98
CA PHE A 4 -10.70 -15.86 2.58
C PHE A 4 -11.29 -17.08 3.30
N LYS A 5 -11.51 -18.17 2.56
CA LYS A 5 -12.02 -19.42 3.14
C LYS A 5 -11.00 -20.11 4.06
N ALA A 6 -9.70 -19.94 3.78
CA ALA A 6 -8.62 -20.58 4.53
C ALA A 6 -7.34 -19.71 4.52
N PRO A 7 -7.33 -18.53 5.18
CA PRO A 7 -6.22 -17.57 5.11
C PRO A 7 -4.90 -18.16 5.62
N ARG A 8 -4.91 -19.01 6.65
CA ARG A 8 -3.68 -19.67 7.13
C ARG A 8 -3.04 -20.56 6.07
N LYS A 9 -3.85 -21.27 5.27
CA LYS A 9 -3.32 -22.07 4.15
C LYS A 9 -2.77 -21.20 3.02
N ALA A 10 -3.37 -20.04 2.80
CA ALA A 10 -3.02 -19.16 1.68
C ALA A 10 -1.83 -18.23 1.99
N LEU A 11 -1.64 -17.83 3.26
CA LEU A 11 -0.73 -16.73 3.63
C LEU A 11 0.44 -17.16 4.53
N THR A 12 0.41 -18.36 5.15
CA THR A 12 1.52 -18.82 5.99
C THR A 12 2.75 -19.13 5.15
N GLY A 13 3.90 -18.59 5.56
CA GLY A 13 5.21 -18.85 4.93
C GLY A 13 5.58 -17.92 3.78
N LEU A 14 4.78 -16.88 3.51
CA LEU A 14 5.13 -15.85 2.53
C LEU A 14 6.22 -14.93 3.12
N ASP A 15 7.23 -14.62 2.32
CA ASP A 15 8.26 -13.63 2.64
C ASP A 15 7.74 -12.19 2.41
N ALA A 16 8.58 -11.21 2.78
CA ALA A 16 8.20 -9.81 2.74
C ALA A 16 7.90 -9.34 1.31
N GLU A 17 8.71 -9.78 0.34
CA GLU A 17 8.59 -9.45 -1.07
C GLU A 17 7.30 -10.01 -1.67
N THR A 18 6.95 -11.25 -1.34
CA THR A 18 5.69 -11.86 -1.79
C THR A 18 4.48 -11.17 -1.19
N VAL A 19 4.54 -10.82 0.10
CA VAL A 19 3.47 -10.06 0.77
C VAL A 19 3.33 -8.67 0.15
N ALA A 20 4.44 -7.98 -0.13
CA ALA A 20 4.43 -6.68 -0.79
C ALA A 20 3.77 -6.78 -2.18
N GLY A 21 4.16 -7.77 -2.98
CA GLY A 21 3.55 -8.03 -4.29
C GLY A 21 2.05 -8.31 -4.20
N LEU A 22 1.59 -9.09 -3.21
CA LEU A 22 0.17 -9.36 -2.99
C LEU A 22 -0.62 -8.08 -2.64
N ILE A 23 -0.07 -7.23 -1.77
CA ILE A 23 -0.69 -5.95 -1.40
C ILE A 23 -0.82 -5.08 -2.64
N VAL A 24 0.29 -4.84 -3.35
CA VAL A 24 0.35 -4.01 -4.56
C VAL A 24 -0.63 -4.50 -5.62
N ALA A 25 -0.69 -5.79 -5.88
CA ALA A 25 -1.59 -6.36 -6.88
C ALA A 25 -3.09 -6.25 -6.50
N SER A 26 -3.40 -5.94 -5.25
CA SER A 26 -4.78 -5.90 -4.72
C SER A 26 -5.32 -4.49 -4.49
N THR A 27 -4.52 -3.45 -4.78
CA THR A 27 -4.83 -2.05 -4.48
C THR A 27 -4.52 -1.16 -5.66
N ASP A 28 -5.24 -0.05 -5.80
CA ASP A 28 -4.82 1.04 -6.71
C ASP A 28 -3.65 1.84 -6.12
N ILE A 29 -3.63 2.00 -4.78
CA ILE A 29 -2.57 2.66 -4.01
C ILE A 29 -2.45 1.93 -2.66
N ALA A 30 -1.21 1.67 -2.22
CA ALA A 30 -0.92 1.20 -0.86
C ALA A 30 0.00 2.21 -0.15
N LEU A 31 -0.29 2.54 1.11
CA LEU A 31 0.49 3.47 1.93
C LEU A 31 0.92 2.82 3.24
N ILE A 32 2.18 2.97 3.62
CA ILE A 32 2.65 2.68 4.98
C ILE A 32 2.68 4.00 5.74
N VAL A 33 1.83 4.14 6.76
CA VAL A 33 1.71 5.36 7.56
C VAL A 33 2.14 5.06 9.00
N ASP A 34 2.99 5.92 9.55
CA ASP A 34 3.41 5.79 10.95
C ASP A 34 2.35 6.31 11.94
N ARG A 35 2.64 6.17 13.24
CA ARG A 35 1.73 6.61 14.31
C ARG A 35 1.48 8.12 14.34
N ARG A 36 2.32 8.93 13.70
CA ARG A 36 2.18 10.38 13.59
C ARG A 36 1.40 10.78 12.34
N GLY A 37 0.94 9.82 11.53
CA GLY A 37 0.27 10.09 10.28
C GLY A 37 1.22 10.41 9.12
N ILE A 38 2.54 10.17 9.28
CA ILE A 38 3.51 10.42 8.23
C ILE A 38 3.60 9.22 7.30
N ILE A 39 3.53 9.46 5.99
CA ILE A 39 3.71 8.45 4.96
C ILE A 39 5.19 8.05 4.95
N ARG A 40 5.48 6.78 5.21
CA ARG A 40 6.83 6.21 5.27
C ARG A 40 7.22 5.49 3.99
N ASP A 41 6.22 4.97 3.28
CA ASP A 41 6.39 4.27 2.01
C ASP A 41 5.06 4.26 1.26
N LEU A 42 5.12 4.08 -0.05
CA LEU A 42 3.95 3.95 -0.91
C LEU A 42 4.24 3.06 -2.12
N ALA A 43 3.19 2.43 -2.62
CA ALA A 43 3.21 1.72 -3.89
C ALA A 43 1.99 2.09 -4.73
N VAL A 44 2.24 2.42 -6.00
CA VAL A 44 1.22 2.74 -7.00
C VAL A 44 1.46 1.81 -8.20
N PRO A 45 0.63 0.78 -8.42
CA PRO A 45 0.85 -0.17 -9.50
C PRO A 45 0.55 0.40 -10.89
N ASN A 46 -0.31 1.42 -10.98
CA ASN A 46 -0.66 2.07 -12.24
C ASN A 46 0.30 3.25 -12.50
N PRO A 47 1.14 3.20 -13.55
CA PRO A 47 2.07 4.29 -13.88
C PRO A 47 1.38 5.62 -14.18
N GLU A 48 0.20 5.60 -14.80
CA GLU A 48 -0.56 6.82 -15.11
C GLU A 48 -1.02 7.51 -13.82
N LEU A 49 -1.46 6.71 -12.84
CA LEU A 49 -1.81 7.19 -11.51
C LEU A 49 -0.57 7.67 -10.74
N LEU A 50 0.58 7.02 -10.92
CA LEU A 50 1.83 7.44 -10.29
C LEU A 50 2.23 8.86 -10.72
N ASP A 51 2.11 9.18 -12.01
CA ASP A 51 2.43 10.50 -12.55
C ASP A 51 1.47 11.59 -12.03
N GLU A 52 0.19 11.26 -11.82
CA GLU A 52 -0.79 12.17 -11.20
C GLU A 52 -0.54 12.37 -9.69
N LEU A 53 -0.08 11.32 -9.02
CA LEU A 53 0.23 11.33 -7.58
C LEU A 53 1.64 11.84 -7.26
N ALA A 54 2.49 12.09 -8.27
CA ALA A 54 3.93 12.36 -8.20
C ALA A 54 4.36 13.65 -7.44
N GLY A 55 3.56 14.13 -6.50
CA GLY A 55 4.11 14.78 -5.33
C GLY A 55 4.80 13.74 -4.46
N ASP A 56 6.04 14.00 -4.06
CA ASP A 56 6.76 13.20 -3.06
C ASP A 56 5.95 13.15 -1.75
N TRP A 57 5.09 12.14 -1.61
CA TRP A 57 4.22 11.95 -0.46
C TRP A 57 4.98 11.34 0.70
N VAL A 58 6.07 10.62 0.41
CA VAL A 58 6.95 10.05 1.44
C VAL A 58 7.51 11.19 2.29
N GLY A 59 7.37 11.07 3.60
CA GLY A 59 7.76 12.10 4.58
C GLY A 59 6.69 13.16 4.86
N LYS A 60 5.60 13.23 4.10
CA LYS A 60 4.49 14.16 4.36
C LYS A 60 3.45 13.55 5.29
N SER A 61 2.66 14.42 5.93
CA SER A 61 1.46 13.97 6.63
C SER A 61 0.40 13.54 5.62
N PHE A 62 -0.23 12.40 5.85
CA PHE A 62 -1.27 11.89 4.96
C PHE A 62 -2.46 12.86 4.85
N ILE A 63 -2.79 13.57 5.93
CA ILE A 63 -3.89 14.55 5.92
C ILE A 63 -3.58 15.77 5.04
N ASP A 64 -2.30 16.07 4.79
CA ASP A 64 -1.90 17.18 3.93
C ASP A 64 -1.86 16.78 2.45
N THR A 65 -1.95 15.47 2.15
CA THR A 65 -1.89 14.92 0.78
C THR A 65 -3.25 14.66 0.15
N VAL A 66 -4.33 14.74 0.94
CA VAL A 66 -5.71 14.56 0.48
C VAL A 66 -6.50 15.82 0.80
N THR A 67 -7.24 16.36 -0.18
CA THR A 67 -8.13 17.52 -0.03
C THR A 67 -9.56 17.10 0.27
#